data_AF-A0AAC9K4X6-F1
#
_entry.id   AF-A0AAC9K4X6-F1
#
_cell.length_a   1.000
_cell.length_b   1.000
_cell.length_c   1.000
_cell.angle_alpha   90.00
_cell.angle_beta   90.00
_cell.angle_gamma   90.00
#
_symmetry.space_group_name_H-M   'P 1'
#
loop_
_entity.id
_entity.type
_entity.pdbx_description
1 polymer ?
#
loop_
_entity_poly.entity_id
_entity_poly.type
_entity_poly.pdbx_seq_one_letter_code
_entity_poly.pdbx_strand_id
1 'polypeptide(L)'
;MSTTSDEISLEPASPEYIAAVARAVLAVDYADIRTTAVGRTVIGWIRASHDQILAVAELVLNGRTGATGPNVRTIMDVVLRLIWLNTLDDRSAALRGQFQGEQRQSDLHQANLKKLRLPIGLVETPPEIDLDLFGPLDSQLQGLATRVLDISLDAAKRNENLTGIAGFYDQWQATSQLTHATHALAEKYAPQTALANSFVPSEALDRSLYLNGVSVVICAIATSILMDEGLPNELARAFLDASLTA
;
A
#
# COMPACT_ATOMS: atom_id res chain seq x y z
N MET A 1 18.12 16.87 32.38
CA MET A 1 16.83 16.18 32.22
C MET A 1 16.86 15.55 30.85
N SER A 2 16.96 14.22 30.81
CA SER A 2 17.06 13.43 29.57
C SER A 2 15.66 13.29 29.00
N THR A 3 15.41 13.85 27.82
CA THR A 3 14.19 13.58 27.04
C THR A 3 14.28 12.13 26.57
N THR A 4 13.52 11.26 27.23
CA THR A 4 13.27 9.89 26.76
C THR A 4 12.67 9.97 25.36
N SER A 5 13.31 9.27 24.42
CA SER A 5 12.74 8.95 23.12
C SER A 5 11.37 8.33 23.36
N ASP A 6 10.30 8.95 22.86
CA ASP A 6 8.99 8.31 22.81
C ASP A 6 9.15 7.06 21.94
N GLU A 7 9.19 5.88 22.58
CA GLU A 7 9.10 4.61 21.88
C GLU A 7 7.76 4.59 21.15
N ILE A 8 7.80 4.48 19.82
CA ILE A 8 6.60 4.25 19.01
C ILE A 8 5.97 2.96 19.52
N SER A 9 4.86 3.07 20.24
CA SER A 9 4.14 1.92 20.75
C SER A 9 3.64 1.06 19.59
N LEU A 10 4.20 -0.13 19.46
CA LEU A 10 3.75 -1.19 18.54
C LEU A 10 2.60 -2.01 19.15
N GLU A 11 2.03 -1.58 20.28
CA GLU A 11 0.91 -2.28 20.90
C GLU A 11 -0.36 -2.17 20.03
N PRO A 12 -1.22 -3.22 20.05
CA PRO A 12 -2.52 -3.20 19.40
C PRO A 12 -3.30 -1.93 19.69
N ALA A 13 -3.55 -1.12 18.66
CA ALA A 13 -4.29 0.14 18.81
C ALA A 13 -5.80 -0.08 18.63
N SER A 14 -6.60 0.75 19.32
CA SER A 14 -8.05 0.76 19.11
C SER A 14 -8.41 1.18 17.67
N PRO A 15 -9.48 0.63 17.08
CA PRO A 15 -9.96 1.07 15.76
C PRO A 15 -10.25 2.57 15.70
N GLU A 16 -10.71 3.17 16.80
CA GLU A 16 -10.92 4.62 16.93
C GLU A 16 -9.61 5.39 16.76
N TYR A 17 -8.54 4.95 17.43
CA TYR A 17 -7.22 5.54 17.30
C TYR A 17 -6.66 5.38 15.88
N ILE A 18 -6.81 4.20 15.27
CA ILE A 18 -6.36 3.97 13.88
C ILE A 18 -7.10 4.90 12.91
N ALA A 19 -8.40 5.11 13.10
CA ALA A 19 -9.16 6.08 12.32
C ALA A 19 -8.68 7.52 12.55
N ALA A 20 -8.32 7.89 13.78
CA ALA A 20 -7.76 9.20 14.10
C ALA A 20 -6.42 9.44 13.39
N VAL A 21 -5.49 8.48 13.47
CA VAL A 21 -4.20 8.51 12.75
C VAL A 21 -4.41 8.68 11.25
N ALA A 22 -5.29 7.89 10.65
CA ALA A 22 -5.57 7.98 9.22
C ALA A 22 -6.13 9.36 8.83
N ARG A 23 -7.06 9.91 9.61
CA ARG A 23 -7.63 11.24 9.37
C ARG A 23 -6.58 12.35 9.53
N ALA A 24 -5.71 12.26 10.53
CA ALA A 24 -4.64 13.23 10.74
C ALA A 24 -3.70 13.28 9.52
N VAL A 25 -3.25 12.13 9.02
CA VAL A 25 -2.39 12.06 7.82
C VAL A 25 -3.12 12.54 6.56
N LEU A 26 -4.40 12.19 6.39
CA LEU A 26 -5.21 12.64 5.24
C LEU A 26 -5.49 14.15 5.24
N ALA A 27 -5.45 14.79 6.42
CA ALA A 27 -5.67 16.22 6.62
C ALA A 27 -4.43 17.08 6.38
N VAL A 28 -3.25 16.48 6.22
CA VAL A 28 -2.03 17.22 5.84
C VAL A 28 -2.25 17.92 4.50
N ASP A 29 -2.08 19.24 4.48
CA ASP A 29 -2.17 20.03 3.25
C ASP A 29 -0.90 19.80 2.41
N TYR A 30 -1.11 19.35 1.18
CA TYR A 30 -0.06 19.05 0.22
C TYR A 30 -0.24 19.82 -1.09
N ALA A 31 -1.26 20.66 -1.22
CA ALA A 31 -1.60 21.35 -2.48
C ALA A 31 -0.45 22.25 -2.98
N ASP A 32 0.31 22.82 -2.03
CA ASP A 32 1.44 23.69 -2.30
C ASP A 32 2.80 22.99 -2.25
N ILE A 33 2.83 21.68 -1.95
CA ILE A 33 4.07 20.91 -1.98
C ILE A 33 4.50 20.73 -3.45
N ARG A 34 5.56 21.44 -3.83
CA ARG A 34 6.17 21.34 -5.16
C ARG A 34 7.31 20.33 -5.11
N THR A 35 7.17 19.24 -5.85
CA THR A 35 8.14 18.14 -5.92
C THR A 35 8.15 17.50 -7.31
N THR A 36 9.15 16.66 -7.55
CA THR A 36 9.30 15.78 -8.72
C THR A 36 8.10 14.85 -8.91
N ALA A 37 8.02 14.18 -10.07
CA ALA A 37 7.01 13.17 -10.34
C ALA A 37 7.06 12.02 -9.32
N VAL A 38 8.27 11.60 -8.91
CA VAL A 38 8.48 10.60 -7.85
C VAL A 38 7.84 11.06 -6.53
N GLY A 39 8.13 12.28 -6.08
CA GLY A 39 7.57 12.79 -4.83
C GLY A 39 6.04 12.91 -4.87
N ARG A 40 5.46 13.28 -6.03
CA ARG A 40 3.99 13.31 -6.20
C ARG A 40 3.38 11.92 -6.10
N THR A 41 4.03 10.90 -6.70
CA THR A 41 3.60 9.50 -6.57
C THR A 41 3.66 9.05 -5.12
N VAL A 42 4.73 9.35 -4.40
CA VAL A 42 4.89 8.99 -2.99
C VAL A 42 3.78 9.64 -2.13
N ILE A 43 3.49 10.93 -2.31
CA ILE A 43 2.38 11.60 -1.63
C ILE A 43 1.05 10.91 -1.97
N GLY A 44 0.82 10.57 -3.25
CA GLY A 44 -0.36 9.83 -3.68
C GLY A 44 -0.51 8.48 -2.97
N TRP A 45 0.59 7.73 -2.82
CA TRP A 45 0.62 6.44 -2.12
C TRP A 45 0.42 6.57 -0.60
N ILE A 46 0.94 7.62 0.04
CA ILE A 46 0.62 7.92 1.45
C ILE A 46 -0.89 8.11 1.58
N ARG A 47 -1.50 8.96 0.76
CA ARG A 47 -2.93 9.26 0.87
C ARG A 47 -3.79 8.04 0.53
N ALA A 48 -3.45 7.30 -0.52
CA ALA A 48 -4.16 6.09 -0.90
C ALA A 48 -4.11 5.04 0.22
N SER A 49 -2.95 4.81 0.83
CA SER A 49 -2.84 3.85 1.93
C SER A 49 -3.61 4.29 3.19
N HIS A 50 -3.60 5.58 3.54
CA HIS A 50 -4.34 6.08 4.71
C HIS A 50 -5.86 6.12 4.49
N ASP A 51 -6.33 6.32 3.26
CA ASP A 51 -7.74 6.12 2.89
C ASP A 51 -8.17 4.65 3.13
N GLN A 52 -7.32 3.69 2.76
CA GLN A 52 -7.56 2.27 3.06
C GLN A 52 -7.47 1.95 4.56
N ILE A 53 -6.54 2.56 5.30
CA ILE A 53 -6.44 2.39 6.77
C ILE A 53 -7.72 2.89 7.44
N LEU A 54 -8.22 4.06 7.03
CA LEU A 54 -9.49 4.60 7.52
C LEU A 54 -10.65 3.64 7.24
N ALA A 55 -10.74 3.12 6.02
CA ALA A 55 -11.78 2.15 5.64
C ALA A 55 -11.69 0.85 6.47
N VAL A 56 -10.48 0.35 6.77
CA VAL A 56 -10.31 -0.81 7.67
C VAL A 56 -10.82 -0.49 9.06
N ALA A 57 -10.43 0.65 9.64
CA ALA A 57 -10.87 1.06 10.97
C ALA A 57 -12.40 1.15 11.05
N GLU A 58 -13.04 1.77 10.06
CA GLU A 58 -14.49 1.88 10.00
C GLU A 58 -15.19 0.52 9.83
N LEU A 59 -14.64 -0.40 9.04
CA LEU A 59 -15.16 -1.75 8.93
C LEU A 59 -15.09 -2.50 10.27
N VAL A 60 -13.98 -2.36 11.01
CA VAL A 60 -13.80 -3.01 12.31
C VAL A 60 -14.73 -2.42 13.36
N LEU A 61 -14.87 -1.09 13.43
CA LEU A 61 -15.83 -0.40 14.30
C LEU A 61 -17.27 -0.89 14.09
N ASN A 62 -17.62 -1.24 12.85
CA ASN A 62 -18.93 -1.77 12.50
C ASN A 62 -19.03 -3.31 12.62
N GLY A 63 -18.06 -3.98 13.24
CA GLY A 63 -18.06 -5.43 13.44
C GLY A 63 -17.85 -6.25 12.17
N ARG A 64 -17.27 -5.65 11.12
CA ARG A 64 -17.04 -6.26 9.79
C ARG A 64 -15.57 -6.63 9.55
N THR A 65 -14.85 -7.08 10.58
CA THR A 65 -13.42 -7.44 10.51
C THR A 65 -13.10 -8.42 9.36
N GLY A 66 -13.97 -9.40 9.08
CA GLY A 66 -13.79 -10.34 7.97
C GLY A 66 -13.81 -9.73 6.56
N ALA A 67 -14.23 -8.46 6.42
CA ALA A 67 -14.29 -7.73 5.15
C ALA A 67 -13.08 -6.82 4.91
N THR A 68 -12.12 -6.74 5.84
CA THR A 68 -10.98 -5.80 5.76
C THR A 68 -9.87 -6.27 4.81
N GLY A 69 -9.85 -7.57 4.47
CA GLY A 69 -8.77 -8.20 3.71
C GLY A 69 -8.34 -7.46 2.43
N PRO A 70 -9.26 -7.06 1.53
CA PRO A 70 -8.90 -6.30 0.32
C PRO A 70 -8.17 -4.99 0.63
N ASN A 71 -8.61 -4.24 1.65
CA ASN A 71 -8.01 -2.97 2.02
C ASN A 71 -6.63 -3.17 2.65
N VAL A 72 -6.50 -4.16 3.56
CA VAL A 72 -5.21 -4.54 4.15
C VAL A 72 -4.22 -4.98 3.09
N ARG A 73 -4.66 -5.74 2.08
CA ARG A 73 -3.81 -6.13 0.94
C ARG A 73 -3.27 -4.92 0.19
N THR A 74 -4.11 -3.93 -0.10
CA THR A 74 -3.70 -2.68 -0.77
C THR A 74 -2.71 -1.90 0.07
N ILE A 75 -2.91 -1.81 1.40
CA ILE A 75 -1.97 -1.17 2.32
C ILE A 75 -0.60 -1.85 2.25
N MET A 76 -0.55 -3.18 2.33
CA MET A 76 0.72 -3.92 2.27
C MET A 76 1.40 -3.83 0.90
N ASP A 77 0.64 -3.78 -0.20
CA ASP A 77 1.20 -3.52 -1.53
C ASP A 77 1.91 -2.16 -1.56
N VAL A 78 1.29 -1.10 -1.05
CA VAL A 78 1.91 0.23 -0.96
C VAL A 78 3.17 0.21 -0.09
N VAL A 79 3.15 -0.46 1.07
CA VAL A 79 4.35 -0.59 1.93
C VAL A 79 5.50 -1.24 1.17
N LEU A 80 5.24 -2.36 0.48
CA LEU A 80 6.27 -3.09 -0.26
C LEU A 80 6.80 -2.26 -1.44
N ARG A 81 5.92 -1.52 -2.14
CA ARG A 81 6.32 -0.58 -3.20
C ARG A 81 7.20 0.55 -2.67
N LEU A 82 6.87 1.13 -1.52
CA LEU A 82 7.67 2.19 -0.89
C LEU A 82 9.03 1.67 -0.44
N ILE A 83 9.09 0.49 0.21
CA ILE A 83 10.35 -0.13 0.61
C ILE A 83 11.24 -0.35 -0.62
N TRP A 84 10.69 -0.97 -1.67
CA TRP A 84 11.45 -1.21 -2.91
C TRP A 84 11.93 0.09 -3.53
N LEU A 85 11.05 1.08 -3.72
CA LEU A 85 11.40 2.38 -4.29
C LEU A 85 12.52 3.07 -3.49
N ASN A 86 12.50 2.95 -2.16
CA ASN A 86 13.54 3.51 -1.30
C ASN A 86 14.92 2.87 -1.50
N THR A 87 14.99 1.63 -2.01
CA THR A 87 16.26 0.91 -2.31
C THR A 87 16.86 1.21 -3.69
N LEU A 88 16.20 2.06 -4.49
CA LEU A 88 16.63 2.36 -5.86
C LEU A 88 17.29 3.74 -5.94
N ASP A 89 18.38 3.81 -6.69
CA ASP A 89 19.03 5.08 -7.04
C ASP A 89 18.22 5.84 -8.10
N ASP A 90 17.70 5.14 -9.12
CA ASP A 90 16.85 5.71 -10.17
C ASP A 90 15.37 5.37 -9.94
N ARG A 91 14.75 6.09 -9.01
CA ARG A 91 13.32 5.96 -8.65
C ARG A 91 12.40 6.37 -9.80
N SER A 92 12.84 7.29 -10.64
CA SER A 92 12.05 7.82 -11.73
C SER A 92 11.85 6.77 -12.83
N ALA A 93 12.93 6.13 -13.29
CA ALA A 93 12.86 5.06 -14.27
C ALA A 93 12.07 3.84 -13.73
N ALA A 94 12.21 3.55 -12.43
CA ALA A 94 11.46 2.48 -11.75
C ALA A 94 9.94 2.71 -11.81
N LEU A 95 9.49 3.91 -11.42
CA LEU A 95 8.06 4.27 -11.48
C LEU A 95 7.54 4.31 -12.91
N ARG A 96 8.33 4.78 -13.88
CA ARG A 96 7.95 4.69 -15.29
C ARG A 96 7.71 3.24 -15.73
N GLY A 97 8.65 2.34 -15.40
CA GLY A 97 8.53 0.92 -15.71
C GLY A 97 7.29 0.28 -15.10
N GLN A 98 7.02 0.62 -13.83
CA GLN A 98 5.84 0.18 -13.09
C GLN A 98 4.54 0.62 -13.77
N PHE A 99 4.36 1.94 -13.98
CA PHE A 99 3.13 2.47 -14.55
C PHE A 99 2.90 2.04 -15.99
N GLN A 100 3.97 1.88 -16.78
CA GLN A 100 3.85 1.32 -18.12
C GLN A 100 3.43 -0.16 -18.08
N GLY A 101 3.91 -0.93 -17.10
CA GLY A 101 3.45 -2.29 -16.86
C GLY A 101 1.97 -2.37 -16.50
N GLU A 102 1.50 -1.47 -15.64
CA GLU A 102 0.08 -1.33 -15.27
C GLU A 102 -0.79 -0.91 -16.47
N GLN A 103 -0.32 0.07 -17.27
CA GLN A 103 -0.99 0.49 -18.51
C GLN A 103 -1.15 -0.69 -19.48
N ARG A 104 -0.09 -1.49 -19.68
CA ARG A 104 -0.15 -2.70 -20.53
C ARG A 104 -1.17 -3.73 -20.03
N GLN A 105 -1.32 -3.90 -18.71
CA GLN A 105 -2.35 -4.77 -18.15
C GLN A 105 -3.77 -4.23 -18.41
N SER A 106 -3.95 -2.92 -18.32
CA SER A 106 -5.21 -2.26 -18.69
C SER A 106 -5.56 -2.45 -20.17
N ASP A 107 -4.57 -2.32 -21.06
CA ASP A 107 -4.76 -2.57 -22.50
C ASP A 107 -5.16 -4.02 -22.78
N LEU A 108 -4.56 -4.97 -22.06
CA LEU A 108 -4.94 -6.39 -22.14
C LEU A 108 -6.38 -6.62 -21.65
N HIS A 109 -6.84 -5.89 -20.63
CA HIS A 109 -8.23 -5.94 -20.19
C HIS A 109 -9.17 -5.51 -21.32
N GLN A 110 -8.89 -4.41 -22.02
CA GLN A 110 -9.66 -3.98 -23.18
C GLN A 110 -9.67 -5.02 -24.30
N ALA A 111 -8.51 -5.62 -24.59
CA ALA A 111 -8.41 -6.69 -25.58
C ALA A 111 -9.25 -7.92 -25.16
N ASN A 112 -9.27 -8.26 -23.87
CA ASN A 112 -10.05 -9.37 -23.35
C ASN A 112 -11.56 -9.09 -23.39
N LEU A 113 -12.02 -7.89 -23.06
CA LEU A 113 -13.42 -7.50 -23.20
C LEU A 113 -13.90 -7.59 -24.65
N LYS A 114 -13.08 -7.14 -25.61
CA LYS A 114 -13.35 -7.29 -27.04
C LYS A 114 -13.47 -8.76 -27.45
N LYS A 115 -12.57 -9.63 -26.94
CA LYS A 115 -12.66 -11.08 -27.18
C LYS A 115 -13.94 -11.70 -26.62
N LEU A 116 -14.41 -11.22 -25.47
CA LEU A 116 -15.66 -11.66 -24.83
C LEU A 116 -16.91 -11.07 -25.50
N ARG A 117 -16.76 -10.24 -26.54
CA ARG A 117 -17.87 -9.55 -27.25
C ARG A 117 -18.77 -8.75 -26.32
N LEU A 118 -18.23 -8.27 -25.19
CA LEU A 118 -18.97 -7.43 -24.24
C LEU A 118 -18.84 -5.97 -24.69
N PRO A 119 -19.94 -5.30 -25.09
CA PRO A 119 -19.92 -3.90 -25.48
C PRO A 119 -19.94 -3.04 -24.22
N ILE A 120 -18.80 -2.92 -23.55
CA ILE A 120 -18.65 -1.93 -22.48
C ILE A 120 -18.14 -0.66 -23.13
N GLY A 121 -19.02 0.34 -23.27
CA GLY A 121 -18.57 1.71 -23.46
C GLY A 121 -17.94 2.17 -22.15
N LEU A 122 -16.62 2.28 -22.09
CA LEU A 122 -15.96 2.97 -20.98
C LEU A 122 -16.45 4.42 -21.00
N VAL A 123 -17.23 4.81 -19.99
CA VAL A 123 -17.82 6.15 -19.90
C VAL A 123 -16.81 7.19 -19.41
N GLU A 124 -15.64 6.78 -18.91
CA GLU A 124 -14.58 7.71 -18.51
C GLU A 124 -13.26 7.26 -19.12
N THR A 125 -12.61 8.15 -19.88
CA THR A 125 -11.18 8.04 -20.13
C THR A 125 -10.53 8.16 -18.76
N PRO A 126 -9.90 7.10 -18.21
CA PRO A 126 -9.21 7.23 -16.94
C PRO A 126 -8.16 8.34 -17.08
N PRO A 127 -7.89 9.12 -16.03
CA PRO A 127 -6.85 10.13 -16.07
C PRO A 127 -5.54 9.47 -16.54
N GLU A 128 -5.01 9.96 -17.66
CA GLU A 128 -3.78 9.44 -18.25
C GLU A 128 -2.59 9.92 -17.40
N ILE A 129 -1.79 8.98 -16.92
CA ILE A 129 -0.52 9.32 -16.27
C ILE A 129 0.46 9.68 -17.39
N ASP A 130 0.89 10.94 -17.41
CA ASP A 130 1.95 11.37 -18.31
C ASP A 130 3.28 10.73 -17.89
N LEU A 131 3.61 9.61 -18.55
CA LEU A 131 4.82 8.83 -18.26
C LEU A 131 6.10 9.59 -18.58
N ASP A 132 6.05 10.62 -19.43
CA ASP A 132 7.22 11.41 -19.81
C ASP A 132 7.73 12.30 -18.68
N LEU A 133 6.90 12.55 -17.67
CA LEU A 133 7.31 13.20 -16.42
C LEU A 133 8.35 12.41 -15.62
N PHE A 134 8.52 11.11 -15.89
CA PHE A 134 9.46 10.23 -15.21
C PHE A 134 10.78 10.03 -15.99
N GLY A 135 10.99 10.73 -17.10
CA GLY A 135 12.21 10.57 -17.90
C GLY A 135 12.25 9.25 -18.68
N PRO A 136 13.44 8.77 -19.11
CA PRO A 136 13.55 7.60 -19.98
C PRO A 136 13.17 6.29 -19.28
N LEU A 137 12.73 5.30 -20.06
CA LEU A 137 12.38 3.97 -19.55
C LEU A 137 13.64 3.11 -19.37
N ASP A 138 13.83 2.55 -18.18
CA ASP A 138 14.75 1.44 -17.97
C ASP A 138 14.02 0.09 -18.18
N SER A 139 14.38 -0.58 -19.28
CA SER A 139 13.82 -1.89 -19.66
C SER A 139 14.11 -3.02 -18.66
N GLN A 140 15.18 -2.93 -17.85
CA GLN A 140 15.47 -3.92 -16.81
C GLN A 140 14.52 -3.76 -15.62
N LEU A 141 14.24 -2.51 -15.23
CA LEU A 141 13.29 -2.20 -14.16
C LEU A 141 11.84 -2.49 -14.57
N GLN A 142 11.51 -2.34 -15.86
CA GLN A 142 10.18 -2.66 -16.40
C GLN A 142 9.71 -4.10 -16.11
N GLY A 143 10.63 -5.08 -16.09
CA GLY A 143 10.28 -6.47 -15.82
C GLY A 143 10.05 -6.80 -14.34
N LEU A 144 10.69 -6.04 -13.44
CA LEU A 144 10.72 -6.28 -11.99
C LEU A 144 9.66 -5.47 -11.24
N ALA A 145 9.32 -4.29 -11.74
CA ALA A 145 8.42 -3.34 -11.08
C ALA A 145 6.93 -3.73 -11.12
N THR A 146 6.57 -4.80 -11.82
CA THR A 146 5.18 -5.07 -12.22
C THR A 146 4.41 -5.93 -11.22
N ARG A 147 5.10 -6.67 -10.34
CA ARG A 147 4.46 -7.59 -9.39
C ARG A 147 5.06 -7.43 -8.00
N VAL A 148 4.19 -7.43 -6.99
CA VAL A 148 4.59 -7.33 -5.57
C VAL A 148 5.62 -8.39 -5.18
N LEU A 149 5.50 -9.61 -5.69
CA LEU A 149 6.51 -10.66 -5.47
C LEU A 149 7.87 -10.28 -6.06
N ASP A 150 7.91 -9.77 -7.28
CA ASP A 150 9.15 -9.40 -7.96
C ASP A 150 9.81 -8.20 -7.26
N ILE A 151 9.01 -7.20 -6.88
CA ILE A 151 9.37 -6.05 -6.03
C ILE A 151 9.97 -6.52 -4.70
N SER A 152 9.30 -7.45 -4.01
CA SER A 152 9.75 -7.95 -2.70
C SER A 152 11.07 -8.71 -2.81
N LEU A 153 11.23 -9.54 -3.85
CA LEU A 153 12.46 -10.27 -4.11
C LEU A 153 13.62 -9.35 -4.51
N ASP A 154 13.35 -8.29 -5.27
CA ASP A 154 14.37 -7.32 -5.65
C ASP A 154 14.83 -6.48 -4.44
N ALA A 155 13.88 -5.95 -3.67
CA ALA A 155 14.20 -5.22 -2.44
C ALA A 155 14.98 -6.10 -1.44
N ALA A 156 14.60 -7.37 -1.34
CA ALA A 156 15.32 -8.38 -0.57
C ALA A 156 16.77 -8.59 -1.05
N LYS A 157 17.01 -8.62 -2.37
CA LYS A 157 18.38 -8.75 -2.91
C LYS A 157 19.24 -7.51 -2.64
N ARG A 158 18.63 -6.33 -2.61
CA ARG A 158 19.31 -5.05 -2.37
C ARG A 158 19.57 -4.77 -0.88
N ASN A 159 18.89 -5.48 0.02
CA ASN A 159 18.96 -5.23 1.46
C ASN A 159 19.35 -6.51 2.20
N GLU A 160 20.57 -6.55 2.75
CA GLU A 160 21.14 -7.75 3.40
C GLU A 160 20.34 -8.20 4.64
N ASN A 161 19.54 -7.31 5.25
CA ASN A 161 18.63 -7.61 6.36
C ASN A 161 17.20 -7.89 5.86
N LEU A 162 17.00 -9.11 5.35
CA LEU A 162 15.72 -9.62 4.80
C LEU A 162 14.53 -9.58 5.77
N THR A 163 14.78 -9.43 7.07
CA THR A 163 13.79 -9.60 8.14
C THR A 163 12.64 -8.59 8.07
N GLY A 164 12.91 -7.35 7.65
CA GLY A 164 11.89 -6.29 7.58
C GLY A 164 10.91 -6.48 6.41
N ILE A 165 11.39 -6.94 5.26
CA ILE A 165 10.57 -7.12 4.05
C ILE A 165 9.73 -8.40 4.14
N ALA A 166 10.31 -9.47 4.69
CA ALA A 166 9.65 -10.76 4.83
C ALA A 166 8.34 -10.67 5.63
N GLY A 167 8.30 -9.84 6.68
CA GLY A 167 7.09 -9.62 7.48
C GLY A 167 5.95 -8.98 6.68
N PHE A 168 6.22 -7.91 5.93
CA PHE A 168 5.19 -7.27 5.10
C PHE A 168 4.77 -8.13 3.91
N TYR A 169 5.72 -8.87 3.31
CA TYR A 169 5.43 -9.81 2.24
C TYR A 169 4.55 -10.97 2.72
N ASP A 170 4.88 -11.59 3.86
CA ASP A 170 4.02 -12.62 4.47
C ASP A 170 2.63 -12.06 4.76
N GLN A 171 2.55 -10.81 5.24
CA GLN A 171 1.27 -10.18 5.46
C GLN A 171 0.47 -10.02 4.16
N TRP A 172 1.06 -9.43 3.13
CA TRP A 172 0.46 -9.28 1.81
C TRP A 172 0.02 -10.64 1.22
N GLN A 173 0.87 -11.65 1.32
CA GLN A 173 0.62 -12.99 0.77
C GLN A 173 -0.52 -13.70 1.50
N ALA A 174 -0.53 -13.64 2.84
CA ALA A 174 -1.61 -14.21 3.64
C ALA A 174 -2.96 -13.56 3.32
N THR A 175 -3.00 -12.25 3.11
CA THR A 175 -4.22 -11.56 2.65
C THR A 175 -4.67 -11.94 1.25
N SER A 176 -3.73 -12.41 0.41
CA SER A 176 -3.98 -12.77 -1.00
C SER A 176 -4.39 -14.24 -1.20
N GLN A 177 -3.86 -15.18 -0.41
CA GLN A 177 -4.05 -16.62 -0.63
C GLN A 177 -4.96 -17.34 0.36
N LEU A 178 -5.02 -16.89 1.63
CA LEU A 178 -5.68 -17.65 2.70
C LEU A 178 -6.93 -16.98 3.27
N THR A 179 -7.18 -15.73 2.87
CA THR A 179 -8.29 -14.92 3.38
C THR A 179 -8.94 -14.13 2.26
N HIS A 180 -9.32 -14.77 1.15
CA HIS A 180 -10.34 -14.12 0.31
C HIS A 180 -11.50 -13.84 1.25
N ALA A 181 -11.77 -12.55 1.55
CA ALA A 181 -12.74 -12.15 2.58
C ALA A 181 -14.06 -12.89 2.41
N THR A 182 -14.39 -13.20 1.16
CA THR A 182 -15.53 -13.99 0.73
C THR A 182 -15.59 -15.41 1.28
N HIS A 183 -14.48 -16.10 1.53
CA HIS A 183 -14.49 -17.49 2.02
C HIS A 183 -14.80 -17.56 3.52
N ALA A 184 -14.08 -16.79 4.35
CA ALA A 184 -14.36 -16.69 5.78
C ALA A 184 -15.77 -16.10 6.04
N LEU A 185 -16.19 -15.12 5.23
CA LEU A 185 -17.56 -14.61 5.28
C LEU A 185 -18.59 -15.63 4.78
N ALA A 186 -18.30 -16.42 3.74
CA ALA A 186 -19.20 -17.47 3.28
C ALA A 186 -19.41 -18.54 4.35
N GLU A 187 -18.34 -18.98 5.03
CA GLU A 187 -18.44 -19.91 6.15
C GLU A 187 -19.23 -19.32 7.32
N LYS A 188 -19.00 -18.03 7.65
CA LYS A 188 -19.76 -17.31 8.69
C LYS A 188 -21.26 -17.19 8.37
N TYR A 189 -21.63 -16.92 7.12
CA TYR A 189 -23.01 -16.65 6.72
C TYR A 189 -23.78 -17.89 6.24
N ALA A 190 -23.08 -18.92 5.76
CA ALA A 190 -23.67 -20.15 5.24
C ALA A 190 -22.74 -21.36 5.53
N PRO A 191 -22.58 -21.74 6.80
CA PRO A 191 -21.68 -22.83 7.20
C PRO A 191 -22.16 -24.15 6.57
N GLN A 192 -21.32 -24.74 5.72
CA GLN A 192 -21.51 -26.10 5.26
C GLN A 192 -20.20 -26.87 5.41
N THR A 193 -20.31 -28.09 5.95
CA THR A 193 -19.25 -29.08 6.14
C THR A 193 -18.49 -29.51 4.88
N ALA A 194 -18.75 -28.89 3.71
CA ALA A 194 -18.20 -29.24 2.41
C ALA A 194 -16.84 -28.61 2.09
N LEU A 195 -16.36 -27.63 2.87
CA LEU A 195 -15.06 -26.97 2.67
C LEU A 195 -13.92 -27.59 3.52
N ALA A 196 -14.15 -28.78 4.10
CA ALA A 196 -13.38 -29.44 5.16
C ALA A 196 -11.87 -29.64 4.93
N ASN A 197 -11.31 -29.29 3.78
CA ASN A 197 -9.88 -29.42 3.46
C ASN A 197 -9.18 -28.11 3.09
N SER A 198 -9.87 -26.96 3.17
CA SER A 198 -9.21 -25.66 3.00
C SER A 198 -8.68 -25.21 4.37
N PHE A 199 -7.41 -24.80 4.45
CA PHE A 199 -6.88 -24.16 5.65
C PHE A 199 -7.53 -22.78 5.78
N VAL A 200 -8.74 -22.73 6.35
CA VAL A 200 -9.43 -21.50 6.70
C VAL A 200 -9.12 -21.26 8.17
N PRO A 201 -8.38 -20.20 8.51
CA PRO A 201 -8.23 -19.81 9.90
C PRO A 201 -9.62 -19.69 10.55
N SER A 202 -9.79 -20.24 11.76
CA SER A 202 -11.08 -20.22 12.49
C SER A 202 -11.57 -18.80 12.79
N GLU A 203 -10.64 -17.84 12.79
CA GLU A 203 -10.91 -16.42 12.89
C GLU A 203 -10.16 -15.69 11.78
N ALA A 204 -10.78 -14.66 11.19
CA ALA A 204 -10.06 -13.77 10.29
C ALA A 204 -8.87 -13.17 11.06
N LEU A 205 -7.66 -13.28 10.49
CA LEU A 205 -6.46 -12.62 11.02
C LEU A 205 -6.75 -11.11 11.15
N ASP A 206 -7.03 -10.66 12.37
CA ASP A 206 -7.29 -9.24 12.64
C ASP A 206 -5.95 -8.48 12.68
N ARG A 207 -5.56 -8.01 11.50
CA ARG A 207 -4.35 -7.19 11.33
C ARG A 207 -4.63 -5.70 11.44
N SER A 208 -5.88 -5.30 11.71
CA SER A 208 -6.26 -3.90 11.83
C SER A 208 -5.53 -3.23 12.99
N LEU A 209 -5.34 -3.97 14.09
CA LEU A 209 -4.76 -3.47 15.34
C LEU A 209 -3.31 -2.96 15.21
N TYR A 210 -2.58 -3.35 14.16
CA TYR A 210 -1.19 -2.94 13.93
C TYR A 210 -1.06 -1.82 12.88
N LEU A 211 -2.17 -1.32 12.34
CA LEU A 211 -2.15 -0.35 11.25
C LEU A 211 -1.60 1.02 11.66
N ASN A 212 -1.57 1.35 12.96
CA ASN A 212 -0.85 2.52 13.47
C ASN A 212 0.66 2.39 13.21
N GLY A 213 1.27 1.25 13.55
CA GLY A 213 2.68 0.99 13.28
C GLY A 213 2.97 0.98 11.78
N VAL A 214 2.07 0.42 10.97
CA VAL A 214 2.17 0.42 9.50
C VAL A 214 2.09 1.84 8.94
N SER A 215 1.20 2.70 9.46
CA SER A 215 1.11 4.12 9.10
C SER A 215 2.45 4.84 9.34
N VAL A 216 3.08 4.60 10.51
CA VAL A 216 4.38 5.18 10.82
C VAL A 216 5.46 4.70 9.84
N VAL A 217 5.49 3.41 9.50
CA VAL A 217 6.44 2.86 8.52
C VAL A 217 6.26 3.49 7.13
N ILE A 218 5.01 3.59 6.65
CA ILE A 218 4.68 4.24 5.37
C ILE A 218 5.21 5.67 5.37
N CYS A 219 4.88 6.45 6.41
CA CYS A 219 5.27 7.85 6.49
C CYS A 219 6.78 8.04 6.68
N ALA A 220 7.45 7.17 7.42
CA ALA A 220 8.89 7.24 7.64
C ALA A 220 9.69 6.96 6.35
N ILE A 221 9.32 5.92 5.60
CA ILE A 221 9.96 5.61 4.32
C ILE A 221 9.67 6.73 3.31
N ALA A 222 8.42 7.18 3.25
CA ALA A 222 8.03 8.28 2.37
C ALA A 222 8.79 9.57 2.69
N THR A 223 9.00 9.89 3.97
CA THR A 223 9.80 11.04 4.41
C THR A 223 11.21 10.98 3.83
N SER A 224 11.86 9.81 3.90
CA SER A 224 13.21 9.61 3.35
C SER A 224 13.23 9.89 1.85
N ILE A 225 12.28 9.32 1.10
CA ILE A 225 12.21 9.53 -0.35
C ILE A 225 11.93 11.00 -0.67
N LEU A 226 10.98 11.65 0.02
CA LEU A 226 10.64 13.04 -0.22
C LEU A 226 11.81 13.99 0.06
N MET A 227 12.62 13.72 1.08
CA MET A 227 13.84 14.48 1.33
C MET A 227 14.85 14.33 0.19
N ASP A 228 15.03 13.11 -0.33
CA ASP A 228 15.91 12.85 -1.48
C ASP A 228 15.40 13.53 -2.76
N GLU A 229 14.07 13.66 -2.92
CA GLU A 229 13.44 14.42 -4.01
C GLU A 229 13.51 15.95 -3.82
N GLY A 230 14.21 16.42 -2.78
CA GLY A 230 14.54 17.83 -2.57
C GLY A 230 13.55 18.59 -1.70
N LEU A 231 12.59 17.94 -1.03
CA LEU A 231 11.74 18.63 -0.07
C LEU A 231 12.53 19.03 1.18
N PRO A 232 12.29 20.24 1.72
CA PRO A 232 12.73 20.59 3.06
C PRO A 232 12.23 19.58 4.10
N ASN A 233 13.05 19.30 5.11
CA ASN A 233 12.75 18.30 6.15
C ASN A 233 11.37 18.51 6.81
N GLU A 234 11.00 19.76 7.08
CA GLU A 234 9.70 20.13 7.66
C GLU A 234 8.52 19.66 6.79
N LEU A 235 8.59 19.89 5.47
CA LEU A 235 7.53 19.48 4.54
C LEU A 235 7.53 17.97 4.30
N ALA A 236 8.71 17.34 4.23
CA ALA A 236 8.84 15.90 4.04
C ALA A 236 8.28 15.11 5.23
N ARG A 237 8.44 15.65 6.45
CA ARG A 237 8.00 15.02 7.70
C ARG A 237 6.54 15.27 8.05
N ALA A 238 5.85 16.20 7.39
CA ALA A 238 4.49 16.59 7.76
C ALA A 238 3.52 15.41 7.94
N PHE A 239 3.60 14.40 7.07
CA PHE A 239 2.80 13.17 7.18
C PHE A 239 3.23 12.26 8.34
N LEU A 240 4.53 12.14 8.60
CA LEU A 240 5.06 11.36 9.71
C LEU A 240 4.68 12.00 11.05
N ASP A 241 4.85 13.31 11.18
CA ASP A 241 4.50 14.02 12.40
C ASP A 241 2.98 13.96 12.64
N ALA A 242 2.16 14.03 11.59
CA ALA A 242 0.71 13.79 11.70
C ALA A 242 0.36 12.35 12.13
N SER A 243 1.10 11.35 11.66
CA SER A 243 0.93 9.94 12.06
C SER A 243 1.28 9.70 13.53
N LEU A 244 2.29 10.41 14.06
CA LEU A 244 2.79 10.27 15.42
C LEU A 244 2.01 11.06 16.48
N THR A 245 1.27 12.10 16.09
CA THR A 245 0.62 13.05 17.02
C THR A 245 -0.91 12.97 17.07
N ALA A 246 -1.49 11.97 16.40
CA ALA A 246 -2.94 11.75 16.33
C ALA A 246 -3.59 11.30 17.65
#